data_AF-A0A814BBN2-F1
#
_entry.id   AF-A0A814BBN2-F1
#
_cell.length_a   1.000
_cell.length_b   1.000
_cell.length_c   1.000
_cell.angle_alpha   90.00
_cell.angle_beta   90.00
_cell.angle_gamma   90.00
#
_symmetry.space_group_name_H-M   'P 1'
#
loop_
_entity.id
_entity.type
_entity.pdbx_description
1 polymer ?
#
loop_
_entity_poly.entity_id
_entity_poly.type
_entity_poly.pdbx_seq_one_letter_code
_entity_poly.pdbx_strand_id
1 'polypeptide(L)'
;MFEKMNPLECLNLCKSNWYCSFVEIKENFCYLFSEYLGNYLTKSNKKRIYKKVSFRINNDFNCLNINEFMSLSLKKCLKCPPGFKVYSKYSHYCFFELNANYSFPKAKSFCKEIGGYLPIPKSSSERSMLYEIYGSKIFFVDSIITELNEVFKWNDGTKVGGFMVGRPNNFNGNGTLKENVLGLEKGFFNDFPSYLLLSVVCQYN
;
A
#
# COMPACT_ATOMS: atom_id res chain seq x y z
N MET A 1 -21.76 31.29 3.09
CA MET A 1 -22.02 29.84 2.96
C MET A 1 -20.72 29.15 2.59
N PHE A 2 -20.13 28.32 3.45
CA PHE A 2 -18.90 27.62 3.10
C PHE A 2 -19.24 26.44 2.19
N GLU A 3 -18.74 26.46 0.95
CA GLU A 3 -18.93 25.37 -0.01
C GLU A 3 -18.45 24.04 0.61
N LYS A 4 -19.18 22.93 0.43
CA LYS A 4 -18.74 21.63 0.96
C LYS A 4 -17.50 21.15 0.20
N MET A 5 -16.56 20.51 0.90
CA MET A 5 -15.40 19.87 0.29
C MET A 5 -15.88 18.73 -0.60
N ASN A 6 -15.49 18.76 -1.87
CA ASN A 6 -15.83 17.71 -2.82
C ASN A 6 -14.89 16.50 -2.62
N PRO A 7 -15.42 15.30 -2.31
CA PRO A 7 -14.60 14.11 -2.15
C PRO A 7 -13.74 13.75 -3.36
N LEU A 8 -14.26 14.00 -4.56
CA LEU A 8 -13.55 13.75 -5.80
C LEU A 8 -12.36 14.70 -5.97
N GLU A 9 -12.53 15.97 -5.58
CA GLU A 9 -11.44 16.95 -5.60
C GLU A 9 -10.33 16.54 -4.63
N CYS A 10 -10.68 16.13 -3.40
CA CYS A 10 -9.72 15.66 -2.41
C CYS A 10 -8.91 14.45 -2.92
N LEU A 11 -9.60 13.47 -3.50
CA LEU A 11 -8.96 12.30 -4.08
C LEU A 11 -8.06 12.66 -5.28
N ASN A 12 -8.50 13.55 -6.16
CA ASN A 12 -7.72 13.98 -7.32
C ASN A 12 -6.41 14.68 -6.92
N LEU A 13 -6.42 15.46 -5.83
CA LEU A 13 -5.21 16.05 -5.26
C LEU A 13 -4.21 14.99 -4.78
N CYS A 14 -4.69 13.89 -4.20
CA CYS A 14 -3.83 12.79 -3.82
C CYS A 14 -3.28 12.04 -5.04
N LYS A 15 -4.13 11.77 -6.03
CA LYS A 15 -3.74 11.10 -7.28
C LYS A 15 -2.68 11.86 -8.09
N SER A 16 -2.66 13.20 -8.01
CA SER A 16 -1.64 14.00 -8.68
C SER A 16 -0.30 14.02 -7.93
N ASN A 17 -0.28 13.72 -6.63
CA ASN A 17 0.88 13.75 -5.76
C ASN A 17 1.49 12.36 -5.52
N TRP A 18 2.72 12.14 -5.97
CA TRP A 18 3.47 10.87 -5.82
C TRP A 18 3.71 10.46 -4.37
N TYR A 19 3.65 11.41 -3.45
CA TYR A 19 3.91 11.21 -2.04
C TYR A 19 2.64 11.01 -1.22
N CYS A 20 1.46 11.15 -1.82
CA CYS A 20 0.21 10.95 -1.12
C CYS A 20 -0.16 9.47 -1.05
N SER A 21 -0.25 8.93 0.16
CA SER A 21 -0.59 7.54 0.41
C SER A 21 -2.11 7.32 0.45
N PHE A 22 -2.86 8.20 1.12
CA PHE A 22 -4.33 8.11 1.24
C PHE A 22 -4.96 9.46 1.60
N VAL A 23 -6.29 9.53 1.46
CA VAL A 23 -7.10 10.69 1.84
C VAL A 23 -8.14 10.33 2.90
N GLU A 24 -8.45 11.29 3.77
CA GLU A 24 -9.59 11.22 4.68
C GLU A 24 -10.38 12.53 4.60
N ILE A 25 -11.71 12.43 4.65
CA ILE A 25 -12.57 13.61 4.69
C ILE A 25 -13.27 13.62 6.04
N LYS A 26 -12.98 14.62 6.85
CA LYS A 26 -13.58 14.78 8.18
C LYS A 26 -13.93 16.24 8.41
N GLU A 27 -15.13 16.49 8.91
CA GLU A 27 -15.60 17.85 9.28
C GLU A 27 -15.39 18.88 8.16
N ASN A 28 -15.64 18.48 6.90
CA ASN A 28 -15.46 19.31 5.70
C ASN A 28 -14.00 19.66 5.33
N PHE A 29 -13.01 19.00 5.94
CA PHE A 29 -11.60 19.08 5.57
C PHE A 29 -11.16 17.86 4.76
N CYS A 30 -10.32 18.11 3.76
CA CYS A 30 -9.57 17.10 3.03
C CYS A 30 -8.21 16.91 3.71
N TYR A 31 -7.98 15.73 4.29
CA TYR A 31 -6.72 15.34 4.87
C TYR A 31 -5.94 14.51 3.84
N LEU A 32 -4.79 15.01 3.40
CA LEU A 32 -3.87 14.31 2.52
C LEU A 32 -2.73 13.74 3.35
N PHE A 33 -2.62 12.42 3.38
CA PHE A 33 -1.58 11.76 4.15
C PHE A 33 -0.38 11.45 3.27
N SER A 34 0.79 11.88 3.73
CA SER A 34 2.07 11.62 3.06
C SER A 34 3.14 11.31 4.09
N GLU A 35 4.00 10.36 3.77
CA GLU A 35 5.12 9.97 4.61
C GLU A 35 6.27 10.99 4.62
N TYR A 36 6.34 11.85 3.60
CA TYR A 36 7.41 12.84 3.41
C TYR A 36 7.10 14.20 4.06
N LEU A 37 5.90 14.35 4.66
CA LEU A 37 5.57 15.54 5.41
C LEU A 37 6.27 15.53 6.77
N GLY A 38 6.79 16.69 7.17
CA GLY A 38 7.22 16.91 8.55
C GLY A 38 6.06 16.69 9.53
N ASN A 39 6.36 16.63 10.83
CA ASN A 39 5.34 16.44 11.88
C ASN A 39 4.33 17.61 11.99
N TYR A 40 4.50 18.66 11.18
CA TYR A 40 3.69 19.87 11.19
C TYR A 40 2.51 19.76 10.23
N LEU A 41 1.34 20.20 10.70
CA LEU A 41 0.16 20.40 9.88
C LEU A 41 0.39 21.59 8.95
N THR A 42 0.60 21.35 7.66
CA THR A 42 0.59 22.43 6.67
C THR A 42 -0.85 22.63 6.18
N LYS A 43 -1.46 23.76 6.56
CA LYS A 43 -2.72 24.22 5.97
C LYS A 43 -2.38 24.93 4.66
N SER A 44 -2.56 24.28 3.52
CA SER A 44 -2.31 24.95 2.24
C SER A 44 -3.48 25.82 1.79
N ASN A 45 -4.71 25.54 2.27
CA ASN A 45 -5.94 26.29 2.04
C ASN A 45 -6.91 26.05 3.21
N LYS A 46 -7.92 26.90 3.43
CA LYS A 46 -8.88 26.83 4.56
C LYS A 46 -9.58 25.46 4.76
N LYS A 47 -9.49 24.52 3.80
CA LYS A 47 -10.11 23.19 3.85
C LYS A 47 -9.17 22.02 3.53
N ARG A 48 -7.88 22.26 3.23
CA ARG A 48 -6.91 21.22 2.86
C ARG A 48 -5.82 21.13 3.93
N ILE A 49 -5.62 19.93 4.46
CA ILE A 49 -4.68 19.67 5.54
C ILE A 49 -3.77 18.52 5.11
N TYR A 50 -2.48 18.75 5.14
CA TYR A 50 -1.49 17.71 4.88
C TYR A 50 -1.04 17.12 6.22
N LYS A 51 -1.01 15.78 6.32
CA LYS A 51 -0.66 15.04 7.53
C LYS A 51 0.39 13.97 7.27
N LYS A 52 1.27 13.75 8.24
CA LYS A 52 2.19 12.61 8.22
C LYS A 52 1.42 11.29 8.40
N VAL A 53 1.77 10.25 7.63
CA VAL A 53 1.11 8.93 7.70
C VAL A 53 1.12 8.32 9.11
N SER A 54 2.17 8.57 9.91
CA SER A 54 2.29 8.07 11.28
C SER A 54 1.11 8.44 12.19
N PHE A 55 0.41 9.55 11.92
CA PHE A 55 -0.79 9.94 12.68
C PHE A 55 -2.03 9.06 12.41
N ARG A 56 -2.05 8.30 11.31
CA ARG A 56 -3.12 7.34 11.01
C ARG A 56 -2.91 6.00 11.70
N ILE A 57 -1.64 5.65 11.93
CA ILE A 57 -1.19 4.45 12.62
C ILE A 57 -0.91 4.86 14.07
N ASN A 58 -1.93 5.33 14.79
CA ASN A 58 -1.79 5.48 16.24
C ASN A 58 -1.76 4.08 16.85
N ASN A 59 -0.61 3.69 17.40
CA ASN A 59 -0.39 2.44 18.14
C ASN A 59 -1.22 2.34 19.44
N ASP A 60 -2.08 3.32 19.73
CA ASP A 60 -2.92 3.37 20.93
C ASP A 60 -4.11 2.39 20.87
N PHE A 61 -4.39 1.80 19.70
CA PHE A 61 -5.49 0.86 19.49
C PHE A 61 -4.97 -0.55 19.20
N ASN A 62 -4.55 -1.25 20.25
CA ASN A 62 -4.18 -2.66 20.15
C ASN A 62 -5.40 -3.53 20.45
N CYS A 63 -5.74 -4.41 19.51
CA CYS A 63 -6.68 -5.49 19.78
C CYS A 63 -6.06 -6.41 20.83
N LEU A 64 -6.84 -6.81 21.83
CA LEU A 64 -6.36 -7.62 22.96
C LEU A 64 -5.98 -9.04 22.51
N ASN A 65 -6.62 -9.54 21.46
CA ASN A 65 -6.39 -10.87 20.93
C ASN A 65 -5.31 -10.86 19.83
N ILE A 66 -4.34 -11.77 19.94
CA ILE A 66 -3.20 -11.89 19.01
C ILE A 66 -3.58 -12.21 17.55
N ASN A 67 -4.81 -12.68 17.31
CA ASN A 67 -5.34 -13.01 15.98
C ASN A 67 -6.36 -11.97 15.48
N GLU A 68 -6.42 -10.81 16.11
CA GLU A 68 -7.30 -9.72 15.74
C GLU A 68 -6.54 -8.51 15.22
N PHE A 69 -7.09 -7.89 14.19
CA PHE A 69 -6.61 -6.64 13.62
C PHE A 69 -7.68 -5.55 13.80
N MET A 70 -7.24 -4.31 13.96
CA MET A 70 -8.08 -3.12 14.04
C MET A 70 -8.47 -2.67 12.64
N SER A 71 -9.71 -2.96 12.24
CA SER A 71 -10.28 -2.47 10.98
C SER A 71 -10.55 -0.97 11.07
N LEU A 72 -9.82 -0.18 10.28
CA LEU A 72 -9.96 1.29 10.27
C LEU A 72 -11.31 1.76 9.72
N SER A 73 -11.90 1.01 8.78
CA SER A 73 -13.20 1.32 8.18
C SER A 73 -14.34 1.12 9.16
N LEU A 74 -14.29 0.02 9.92
CA LEU A 74 -15.34 -0.38 10.86
C LEU A 74 -15.08 0.09 12.30
N LYS A 75 -13.87 0.60 12.58
CA LYS A 75 -13.42 1.05 13.91
C LYS A 75 -13.61 -0.01 15.00
N LYS A 76 -13.30 -1.26 14.67
CA LYS A 76 -13.39 -2.41 15.59
C LYS A 76 -12.33 -3.46 15.31
N CYS A 77 -12.04 -4.26 16.33
CA CYS A 77 -11.22 -5.45 16.20
C CYS A 77 -11.98 -6.56 15.48
N LEU A 78 -11.34 -7.15 14.47
CA LEU A 78 -11.84 -8.26 13.68
C LEU A 78 -10.84 -9.40 13.68
N LYS A 79 -11.33 -10.63 13.63
CA LYS A 79 -10.46 -11.81 13.50
C LYS A 79 -9.90 -11.91 12.10
N CYS A 80 -8.63 -12.28 12.01
CA CYS A 80 -8.04 -12.64 10.72
C CYS A 80 -8.68 -13.91 10.14
N PRO A 81 -8.73 -14.03 8.80
CA PRO A 81 -9.08 -15.29 8.16
C PRO A 81 -8.12 -16.43 8.58
N PRO A 82 -8.54 -17.70 8.48
CA PRO A 82 -7.70 -18.84 8.83
C PRO A 82 -6.33 -18.79 8.13
N GLY A 83 -5.27 -19.02 8.90
CA GLY A 83 -3.88 -19.02 8.41
C GLY A 83 -3.23 -17.64 8.33
N PHE A 84 -3.99 -16.55 8.31
CA PHE A 84 -3.43 -15.20 8.36
C PHE A 84 -2.98 -14.85 9.79
N LYS A 85 -1.91 -14.05 9.89
CA LYS A 85 -1.29 -13.61 11.14
C LYS A 85 -1.30 -12.09 11.24
N VAL A 86 -1.47 -11.59 12.46
CA VAL A 86 -1.23 -10.18 12.81
C VAL A 86 0.15 -10.07 13.41
N TYR A 87 0.84 -8.97 13.10
CA TYR A 87 2.10 -8.62 13.75
C TYR A 87 1.81 -7.53 14.76
N SER A 88 2.20 -7.72 16.02
CA SER A 88 1.77 -6.89 17.16
C SER A 88 2.08 -5.40 17.01
N LYS A 89 3.20 -5.05 16.36
CA LYS A 89 3.59 -3.68 16.04
C LYS A 89 2.73 -3.05 14.92
N TYR A 90 1.90 -3.85 14.26
CA TYR A 90 1.24 -3.57 13.00
C TYR A 90 -0.15 -4.22 12.92
N SER A 91 -0.98 -3.87 13.89
CA SER A 91 -2.27 -4.52 14.16
C SER A 91 -3.41 -4.11 13.21
N HIS A 92 -3.14 -3.51 12.05
CA HIS A 92 -4.18 -3.04 11.11
C HIS A 92 -4.41 -3.93 9.91
N TYR A 93 -3.55 -4.94 9.71
CA TYR A 93 -3.61 -5.85 8.59
C TYR A 93 -3.32 -7.26 9.07
N CYS A 94 -3.90 -8.24 8.39
CA CYS A 94 -3.48 -9.62 8.50
C CYS A 94 -2.66 -10.01 7.29
N PHE A 95 -1.64 -10.85 7.48
CA PHE A 95 -0.83 -11.38 6.39
C PHE A 95 -0.76 -12.90 6.37
N PHE A 96 -0.69 -13.46 5.18
CA PHE A 96 -0.46 -14.87 4.94
C PHE A 96 0.79 -15.04 4.08
N GLU A 97 1.66 -15.97 4.46
CA GLU A 97 2.81 -16.38 3.65
C GLU A 97 2.62 -17.82 3.21
N LEU A 98 2.70 -18.05 1.90
CA LEU A 98 2.76 -19.40 1.34
C LEU A 98 4.23 -19.79 1.16
N ASN A 99 4.61 -20.99 1.60
CA ASN A 99 5.93 -21.55 1.34
C ASN A 99 6.04 -22.07 -0.11
N ALA A 100 5.89 -21.17 -1.09
CA ALA A 100 6.03 -21.43 -2.51
C ALA A 100 6.31 -20.13 -3.26
N ASN A 101 6.83 -20.26 -4.49
CA ASN A 101 7.02 -19.13 -5.40
C ASN A 101 6.07 -19.22 -6.58
N TYR A 102 5.36 -18.13 -6.88
CA TYR A 102 4.41 -18.04 -7.99
C TYR A 102 4.72 -16.86 -8.91
N SER A 103 4.25 -16.96 -10.16
CA SER A 103 4.14 -15.81 -11.05
C SER A 103 3.09 -14.82 -10.54
N PHE A 104 3.15 -13.58 -10.99
CA PHE A 104 2.19 -12.54 -10.59
C PHE A 104 0.72 -12.96 -10.71
N PRO A 105 0.22 -13.46 -11.87
CA PRO A 105 -1.18 -13.83 -11.99
C PRO A 105 -1.57 -14.98 -11.05
N LYS A 106 -0.65 -15.94 -10.83
CA LYS A 106 -0.90 -17.07 -9.94
C LYS A 106 -0.90 -16.65 -8.47
N ALA A 107 0.04 -15.79 -8.06
CA ALA A 107 0.06 -15.21 -6.72
C ALA A 107 -1.20 -14.37 -6.44
N LYS A 108 -1.60 -13.52 -7.40
CA LYS A 108 -2.82 -12.71 -7.30
C LYS A 108 -4.07 -13.58 -7.18
N SER A 109 -4.18 -14.63 -8.00
CA SER A 109 -5.29 -15.58 -7.94
C SER A 109 -5.33 -16.32 -6.60
N PHE A 110 -4.18 -16.81 -6.12
CA PHE A 110 -4.08 -17.51 -4.84
C PHE A 110 -4.53 -16.61 -3.67
N CYS A 111 -4.02 -15.38 -3.60
CA CYS A 111 -4.41 -14.46 -2.53
C CYS A 111 -5.92 -14.20 -2.52
N LYS A 112 -6.54 -14.06 -3.70
CA LYS A 112 -7.99 -13.90 -3.83
C LYS A 112 -8.76 -15.14 -3.36
N GLU A 113 -8.29 -16.34 -3.69
CA GLU A 113 -8.91 -17.61 -3.33
C GLU A 113 -8.97 -17.81 -1.80
N ILE A 114 -7.92 -17.41 -1.09
CA ILE A 114 -7.86 -17.48 0.38
C ILE A 114 -8.53 -16.27 1.09
N GLY A 115 -9.25 -15.43 0.33
CA GLY A 115 -10.00 -14.29 0.86
C GLY A 115 -9.17 -13.02 1.11
N GLY A 116 -7.92 -12.98 0.67
CA GLY A 116 -7.04 -11.82 0.72
C GLY A 116 -6.77 -11.20 -0.65
N TYR A 117 -5.69 -10.43 -0.72
CA TYR A 117 -5.19 -9.80 -1.96
C TYR A 117 -3.66 -9.61 -1.87
N LEU A 118 -2.99 -9.29 -2.98
CA LEU A 118 -1.56 -8.98 -2.94
C LEU A 118 -1.31 -7.72 -2.07
N PRO A 119 -0.20 -7.61 -1.33
CA PRO A 119 0.05 -6.47 -0.45
C PRO A 119 0.00 -5.11 -1.15
N ILE A 120 -0.41 -4.07 -0.41
CA ILE A 120 -0.53 -2.68 -0.90
C ILE A 120 0.14 -1.71 0.09
N PRO A 121 1.47 -1.78 0.29
CA PRO A 121 2.17 -0.96 1.29
C PRO A 121 2.43 0.46 0.79
N LYS A 122 1.48 1.37 1.01
CA LYS A 122 1.51 2.74 0.47
C LYS A 122 2.44 3.68 1.21
N SER A 123 2.93 3.30 2.40
CA SER A 123 3.84 4.09 3.21
C SER A 123 5.13 3.34 3.53
N SER A 124 6.20 4.08 3.82
CA SER A 124 7.50 3.55 4.25
C SER A 124 7.37 2.76 5.53
N SER A 125 6.51 3.18 6.47
CA SER A 125 6.26 2.39 7.67
C SER A 125 5.69 1.01 7.35
N GLU A 126 4.77 0.91 6.39
CA GLU A 126 4.23 -0.37 5.92
C GLU A 126 5.27 -1.18 5.13
N ARG A 127 6.09 -0.53 4.29
CA ARG A 127 7.15 -1.23 3.55
C ARG A 127 8.27 -1.73 4.47
N SER A 128 8.72 -0.92 5.41
CA SER A 128 9.70 -1.29 6.43
C SER A 128 9.18 -2.39 7.34
N MET A 129 7.91 -2.33 7.73
CA MET A 129 7.24 -3.44 8.43
C MET A 129 7.40 -4.75 7.65
N LEU A 130 7.00 -4.75 6.38
CA LEU A 130 7.02 -5.97 5.58
C LEU A 130 8.44 -6.49 5.40
N TYR A 131 9.43 -5.60 5.29
CA TYR A 131 10.84 -5.97 5.29
C TYR A 131 11.31 -6.55 6.64
N GLU A 132 10.88 -5.99 7.78
CA GLU A 132 11.15 -6.55 9.11
C GLU A 132 10.58 -7.97 9.26
N ILE A 133 9.40 -8.23 8.68
CA ILE A 133 8.70 -9.52 8.77
C ILE A 133 9.28 -10.57 7.83
N TYR A 134 9.46 -10.23 6.56
CA TYR A 134 9.80 -11.19 5.49
C TYR A 134 11.28 -11.16 5.09
N GLY A 135 12.06 -10.24 5.65
CA GLY A 135 13.49 -10.12 5.41
C GLY A 135 13.80 -9.84 3.93
N SER A 136 14.76 -10.57 3.37
CA SER A 136 15.22 -10.41 1.99
C SER A 136 14.31 -11.04 0.93
N LYS A 137 13.18 -11.65 1.31
CA LYS A 137 12.22 -12.22 0.36
C LYS A 137 11.65 -11.12 -0.53
N ILE A 138 11.57 -11.42 -1.82
CA ILE A 138 10.93 -10.55 -2.82
C ILE A 138 9.56 -11.16 -3.13
N PHE A 139 8.52 -10.34 -3.07
CA PHE A 139 7.15 -10.75 -3.35
C PHE A 139 6.41 -9.64 -4.10
N PHE A 140 5.40 -10.02 -4.88
CA PHE A 140 4.60 -9.09 -5.66
C PHE A 140 3.71 -8.22 -4.77
N VAL A 141 3.44 -6.99 -5.21
CA VAL A 141 2.42 -6.09 -4.65
C VAL A 141 1.34 -5.84 -5.68
N ASP A 142 0.15 -5.37 -5.27
CA ASP A 142 -0.99 -5.23 -6.18
C ASP A 142 -0.90 -3.99 -7.08
N SER A 143 0.05 -3.98 -8.01
CA SER A 143 0.19 -2.96 -9.04
C SER A 143 0.76 -3.56 -10.33
N ILE A 144 0.15 -3.20 -11.45
CA ILE A 144 0.48 -3.67 -12.80
C ILE A 144 0.28 -2.52 -13.78
N ILE A 145 1.12 -2.48 -14.82
CA ILE A 145 0.94 -1.66 -16.02
C ILE A 145 0.78 -2.57 -17.24
N THR A 146 0.14 -2.05 -18.26
CA THR A 146 -0.13 -2.71 -19.54
C THR A 146 0.56 -2.04 -20.72
N GLU A 147 0.91 -0.76 -20.58
CA GLU A 147 1.62 0.02 -21.60
C GLU A 147 2.82 0.77 -21.02
N LEU A 148 3.80 1.11 -21.87
CA LEU A 148 5.06 1.77 -21.44
C LEU A 148 4.90 3.19 -20.90
N ASN A 149 3.88 3.90 -21.37
CA ASN A 149 3.57 5.27 -20.96
C ASN A 149 2.75 5.32 -19.66
N GLU A 150 2.33 4.18 -19.13
CA GLU A 150 1.60 4.11 -17.88
C GLU A 150 2.53 4.26 -16.68
N VAL A 151 1.98 4.83 -15.61
CA VAL A 151 2.63 4.87 -14.30
C VAL A 151 1.95 3.87 -13.39
N PHE A 152 2.75 3.16 -12.60
CA PHE A 152 2.23 2.26 -11.58
C PHE A 152 1.31 3.00 -10.60
N LYS A 153 0.14 2.43 -10.38
CA LYS A 153 -0.90 2.93 -9.47
C LYS A 153 -1.42 1.81 -8.60
N TRP A 154 -1.91 2.18 -7.43
CA TRP A 154 -2.73 1.31 -6.60
C TRP A 154 -4.16 1.22 -7.15
N ASN A 155 -4.94 0.26 -6.68
CA ASN A 155 -6.31 0.03 -7.15
C ASN A 155 -7.28 1.23 -6.95
N ASP A 156 -6.98 2.15 -6.02
CA ASP A 156 -7.74 3.40 -5.83
C ASP A 156 -7.27 4.54 -6.76
N GLY A 157 -6.26 4.27 -7.59
CA GLY A 157 -5.68 5.18 -8.57
C GLY A 157 -4.60 6.10 -8.02
N THR A 158 -4.23 6.01 -6.75
CA THR A 158 -3.07 6.78 -6.24
C THR A 158 -1.77 6.23 -6.83
N LYS A 159 -0.82 7.12 -7.13
CA LYS A 159 0.46 6.73 -7.72
C LYS A 159 1.28 5.92 -6.72
N VAL A 160 2.03 4.96 -7.23
CA VAL A 160 3.02 4.25 -6.41
C VAL A 160 4.25 5.17 -6.22
N GLY A 161 4.77 5.22 -5.00
CA GLY A 161 6.02 5.91 -4.65
C GLY A 161 6.87 5.03 -3.74
N GLY A 162 8.13 5.40 -3.50
CA GLY A 162 9.06 4.58 -2.69
C GLY A 162 9.80 3.50 -3.49
N PHE A 163 10.11 3.79 -4.75
CA PHE A 163 10.95 2.94 -5.59
C PHE A 163 12.40 2.92 -5.11
N MET A 164 13.08 1.82 -5.42
CA MET A 164 14.53 1.73 -5.32
C MET A 164 15.17 2.76 -6.27
N VAL A 165 16.35 3.27 -5.91
CA VAL A 165 17.07 4.25 -6.74
C VAL A 165 17.26 3.69 -8.16
N GLY A 166 16.84 4.47 -9.15
CA GLY A 166 16.90 4.09 -10.56
C GLY A 166 15.79 3.15 -11.02
N ARG A 167 14.75 2.91 -10.21
CA ARG A 167 13.58 2.10 -10.56
C ARG A 167 12.28 2.93 -10.57
N PRO A 168 11.23 2.52 -11.30
CA PRO A 168 11.19 1.38 -12.23
C PRO A 168 12.03 1.67 -13.48
N ASN A 169 12.64 0.65 -14.10
CA ASN A 169 13.53 0.85 -15.24
C ASN A 169 13.22 -0.01 -16.47
N ASN A 170 12.23 -0.90 -16.38
CA ASN A 170 11.83 -1.80 -17.46
C ASN A 170 13.05 -2.47 -18.10
N PHE A 171 13.83 -3.17 -17.29
CA PHE A 171 15.12 -3.72 -17.64
C PHE A 171 15.05 -4.56 -18.93
N ASN A 172 15.98 -4.29 -19.85
CA ASN A 172 16.02 -4.89 -21.20
C ASN A 172 14.73 -4.70 -22.03
N GLY A 173 13.92 -3.70 -21.71
CA GLY A 173 12.68 -3.40 -22.44
C GLY A 173 12.89 -2.95 -23.88
N ASN A 174 13.86 -2.08 -24.11
CA ASN A 174 14.20 -1.48 -25.42
C ASN A 174 12.94 -1.08 -26.25
N GLY A 175 12.06 -0.25 -25.67
CA GLY A 175 10.81 0.16 -26.33
C GLY A 175 9.68 -0.87 -26.29
N THR A 176 9.86 -1.99 -25.58
CA THR A 176 8.81 -2.96 -25.25
C THR A 176 8.66 -3.07 -23.73
N LEU A 177 7.43 -3.26 -23.24
CA LEU A 177 7.16 -3.50 -21.83
C LEU A 177 7.57 -4.95 -21.47
N LYS A 178 8.60 -5.10 -20.63
CA LYS A 178 9.14 -6.38 -20.16
C LYS A 178 8.92 -6.58 -18.66
N GLU A 179 8.96 -5.50 -17.88
CA GLU A 179 8.72 -5.51 -16.44
C GLU A 179 7.45 -4.74 -16.14
N ASN A 180 6.34 -5.47 -16.03
CA ASN A 180 5.00 -4.89 -16.02
C ASN A 180 4.31 -4.95 -14.67
N VAL A 181 4.94 -5.55 -13.65
CA VAL A 181 4.37 -5.71 -12.30
C VAL A 181 5.36 -5.23 -11.25
N LEU A 182 4.86 -4.83 -10.08
CA LEU A 182 5.73 -4.43 -8.97
C LEU A 182 5.95 -5.55 -7.95
N GLY A 183 7.15 -5.58 -7.39
CA GLY A 183 7.50 -6.33 -6.20
C GLY A 183 8.12 -5.44 -5.13
N LEU A 184 7.99 -5.87 -3.87
CA LEU A 184 8.74 -5.28 -2.77
C LEU A 184 10.08 -6.00 -2.62
N GLU A 185 11.17 -5.25 -2.73
CA GLU A 185 12.54 -5.72 -2.56
C GLU A 185 13.26 -4.83 -1.54
N LYS A 186 13.72 -5.42 -0.43
CA LYS A 186 14.47 -4.70 0.62
C LYS A 186 13.76 -3.44 1.15
N GLY A 187 12.43 -3.46 1.20
CA GLY A 187 11.60 -2.32 1.66
C GLY A 187 11.34 -1.23 0.60
N PHE A 188 11.76 -1.45 -0.64
CA PHE A 188 11.52 -0.53 -1.77
C PHE A 188 10.84 -1.24 -2.92
N PHE A 189 10.21 -0.48 -3.82
CA PHE A 189 9.60 -1.06 -5.01
C PHE A 189 10.59 -1.21 -6.15
N ASN A 190 10.46 -2.33 -6.86
CA ASN A 190 11.10 -2.59 -8.13
C ASN A 190 10.07 -3.19 -9.10
N ASP A 191 10.22 -2.93 -10.39
CA ASP A 191 9.46 -3.58 -11.45
C ASP A 191 10.08 -4.93 -11.80
N PHE A 192 9.23 -5.89 -12.17
CA PHE A 192 9.62 -7.23 -12.56
C PHE A 192 8.76 -7.75 -13.72
N PRO A 193 9.24 -8.75 -14.49
CA PRO A 193 8.40 -9.46 -15.43
C PRO A 193 7.32 -10.26 -14.69
N SER A 194 6.07 -10.21 -15.16
CA SER A 194 4.94 -10.90 -14.53
C SER A 194 5.07 -12.43 -14.44
N TYR A 195 5.94 -13.04 -15.25
CA TYR A 195 6.22 -14.47 -15.24
C TYR A 195 7.29 -14.90 -14.23
N LEU A 196 8.02 -13.95 -13.62
CA LEU A 196 9.03 -14.26 -12.60
C LEU A 196 8.39 -14.96 -11.40
N LEU A 197 9.03 -15.99 -10.86
CA LEU A 197 8.55 -16.71 -9.68
C LEU A 197 9.09 -16.06 -8.41
N LEU A 198 8.21 -15.38 -7.67
CA LEU A 198 8.54 -14.69 -6.42
C LEU A 198 7.78 -15.31 -5.24
N SER A 199 8.24 -15.00 -4.02
CA SER A 199 7.56 -15.44 -2.79
C SER A 199 6.13 -14.93 -2.76
N VAL A 200 5.24 -15.68 -2.12
CA VAL A 200 3.82 -15.38 -2.08
C VAL A 200 3.44 -14.89 -0.70
N VAL A 201 3.10 -13.60 -0.64
CA VAL A 201 2.54 -12.94 0.54
C VAL A 201 1.16 -12.40 0.16
N CYS A 202 0.19 -12.55 1.04
CA CYS A 202 -1.17 -12.01 0.89
C CYS A 202 -1.52 -11.11 2.08
N GLN A 203 -2.37 -10.12 1.86
CA GLN A 203 -2.85 -9.13 2.82
C GLN A 203 -4.38 -9.20 2.96
N TYR A 204 -4.90 -8.84 4.15
CA TYR A 204 -6.34 -8.68 4.45
C TYR A 204 -6.58 -7.54 5.46
N ASN A 205 -7.71 -6.81 5.35
CA ASN A 205 -8.19 -5.80 6.30
C ASN A 205 -9.70 -5.50 6.20
#